data_AF-A0A0K8SXX6-F1
#
_entry.id   AF-A0A0K8SXX6-F1
#
_cell.length_a   1.000
_cell.length_b   1.000
_cell.length_c   1.000
_cell.angle_alpha   90.00
_cell.angle_beta   90.00
_cell.angle_gamma   90.00
#
_symmetry.space_group_name_H-M   'P 1'
#
loop_
_entity.id
_entity.type
_entity.pdbx_description
1 polymer ?
#
loop_
_entity_poly.entity_id
_entity_poly.type
_entity_poly.pdbx_seq_one_letter_code
_entity_poly.pdbx_strand_id
1 'polypeptide(L)'
;MTGVNMNYSHMWSAADGTKNYDIYGVTVSEVEVDVLTGAFQIVRVDLMEDCGQSMSPEVDIGQAEGAFMMGLGYFTSEEITFDPDTGSMLNHRTWTYKPPGAKDIPQDFRVYFKKNAPNPFGILKSKATGEPPLCMSASVAFAIREAVMAARKEAGKTDEDWVDMDLPFTVERIWLNGLACREMYTI
;
A
#
# COMPACT_ATOMS: atom_id res chain seq x y z
N MET A 1 -11.53 -61.00 6.74
CA MET A 1 -11.94 -59.59 6.92
C MET A 1 -11.36 -58.80 5.76
N THR A 2 -12.20 -58.31 4.86
CA THR A 2 -11.78 -57.40 3.78
C THR A 2 -11.43 -56.05 4.40
N GLY A 3 -10.19 -55.58 4.18
CA GLY A 3 -9.72 -54.31 4.73
C GLY A 3 -10.43 -53.12 4.08
N VAL A 4 -10.88 -52.15 4.89
CA VAL A 4 -11.47 -50.91 4.39
C VAL A 4 -10.35 -49.97 3.96
N ASN A 5 -10.45 -49.43 2.75
CA ASN A 5 -9.51 -48.43 2.24
C ASN A 5 -9.79 -47.08 2.93
N MET A 6 -8.82 -46.59 3.70
CA MET A 6 -8.89 -45.29 4.40
C MET A 6 -8.24 -44.16 3.60
N ASN A 7 -7.84 -44.40 2.34
CA ASN A 7 -7.34 -43.35 1.46
C ASN A 7 -8.50 -42.59 0.84
N TYR A 8 -8.51 -41.27 1.02
CA TYR A 8 -9.44 -40.35 0.40
C TYR A 8 -8.67 -39.18 -0.20
N SER A 9 -9.00 -38.81 -1.44
CA SER A 9 -8.51 -37.61 -2.09
C SER A 9 -9.68 -36.85 -2.71
N HIS A 10 -9.64 -35.53 -2.58
CA HIS A 10 -10.65 -34.64 -3.12
C HIS A 10 -9.97 -33.39 -3.68
N MET A 11 -10.47 -32.88 -4.80
CA MET A 11 -10.00 -31.66 -5.43
C MET A 11 -11.19 -30.74 -5.65
N TRP A 12 -11.13 -29.53 -5.10
CA TRP A 12 -12.15 -28.51 -5.34
C TRP A 12 -12.06 -27.98 -6.77
N SER A 13 -13.21 -27.80 -7.42
CA SER A 13 -13.33 -27.27 -8.77
C SER A 13 -14.41 -26.18 -8.85
N ALA A 14 -14.38 -25.36 -9.90
CA ALA A 14 -15.41 -24.33 -10.12
C ALA A 14 -16.82 -24.92 -10.28
N ALA A 15 -16.93 -26.21 -10.69
CA ALA A 15 -18.19 -26.93 -10.81
C ALA A 15 -18.87 -27.19 -9.45
N ASP A 16 -18.12 -27.09 -8.34
CA ASP A 16 -18.63 -27.26 -6.97
C ASP A 16 -19.35 -26.01 -6.43
N GLY A 17 -19.56 -25.00 -7.28
CA GLY A 17 -20.42 -23.84 -6.98
C GLY A 17 -19.68 -22.64 -6.40
N THR A 18 -18.50 -22.30 -6.93
CA THR A 18 -17.75 -21.10 -6.53
C THR A 18 -18.58 -19.84 -6.80
N LYS A 19 -18.80 -19.05 -5.75
CA LYS A 19 -19.44 -17.73 -5.85
C LYS A 19 -18.43 -16.66 -5.48
N ASN A 20 -18.38 -15.61 -6.30
CA ASN A 20 -17.55 -14.44 -6.03
C ASN A 20 -18.14 -13.65 -4.86
N TYR A 21 -17.27 -12.97 -4.13
CA TYR A 21 -17.61 -12.07 -3.05
C TYR A 21 -16.66 -10.88 -3.07
N ASP A 22 -17.14 -9.75 -2.58
CA ASP A 22 -16.33 -8.53 -2.48
C ASP A 22 -15.65 -8.44 -1.11
N ILE A 23 -14.47 -7.84 -1.11
CA ILE A 23 -13.73 -7.47 0.08
C ILE A 23 -13.78 -5.95 0.19
N TYR A 24 -14.16 -5.46 1.36
CA TYR A 24 -14.28 -4.03 1.63
C TYR A 24 -13.21 -3.64 2.64
N GLY A 25 -12.66 -2.45 2.49
CA GLY A 25 -11.71 -1.91 3.45
C GLY A 25 -11.69 -0.39 3.42
N VAL A 26 -11.17 0.19 4.49
CA VAL A 26 -10.89 1.62 4.62
C VAL A 26 -9.55 1.80 5.29
N THR A 27 -8.74 2.72 4.80
CA THR A 27 -7.48 3.12 5.42
C THR A 27 -7.41 4.61 5.58
N VAL A 28 -6.90 5.05 6.72
CA VAL A 28 -6.52 6.42 7.01
C VAL A 28 -5.02 6.44 7.27
N SER A 29 -4.30 7.33 6.58
CA SER A 29 -2.86 7.47 6.70
C SER A 29 -2.50 8.93 6.99
N GLU A 30 -1.56 9.13 7.91
CA GLU A 30 -1.00 10.42 8.29
C GLU A 30 0.50 10.43 8.01
N VAL A 31 0.97 11.48 7.33
CA VAL A 31 2.36 11.63 6.92
C VAL A 31 2.89 13.01 7.28
N GLU A 32 4.18 13.07 7.57
CA GLU A 32 4.93 14.31 7.73
C GLU A 32 5.95 14.40 6.60
N VAL A 33 5.96 15.53 5.88
CA VAL A 33 6.85 15.75 4.72
C VAL A 33 7.79 16.91 5.03
N ASP A 34 9.09 16.67 4.92
CA ASP A 34 10.11 17.70 4.91
C ASP A 34 10.19 18.32 3.51
N VAL A 35 9.64 19.53 3.38
CA VAL A 35 9.58 20.28 2.11
C VAL A 35 10.96 20.68 1.57
N LEU A 36 11.99 20.74 2.42
CA LEU A 36 13.34 21.15 2.00
C LEU A 36 14.11 20.01 1.35
N THR A 37 13.83 18.77 1.76
CA THR A 37 14.54 17.56 1.29
C THR A 37 13.65 16.64 0.45
N GLY A 38 12.33 16.75 0.55
CA GLY A 38 11.35 15.81 0.01
C GLY A 38 11.24 14.50 0.79
N ALA A 39 12.00 14.33 1.88
CA ALA A 39 11.89 13.16 2.74
C ALA A 39 10.54 13.20 3.48
N PHE A 40 10.01 12.02 3.81
CA PHE A 40 8.76 11.93 4.55
C PHE A 40 8.80 10.80 5.57
N GLN A 41 7.93 10.88 6.57
CA GLN A 41 7.70 9.83 7.55
C GLN A 41 6.21 9.55 7.64
N ILE A 42 5.86 8.28 7.85
CA ILE A 42 4.47 7.87 8.07
C ILE A 42 4.23 7.83 9.57
N VAL A 43 3.48 8.81 10.07
CA VAL A 43 3.22 8.98 11.50
C VAL A 43 2.27 7.89 11.97
N ARG A 44 1.19 7.65 11.22
CA ARG A 44 0.16 6.69 11.62
C ARG A 44 -0.60 6.12 10.43
N VAL A 45 -0.98 4.85 10.53
CA VAL A 45 -1.90 4.18 9.61
C VAL A 45 -2.94 3.41 10.42
N ASP A 46 -4.22 3.68 10.17
CA ASP A 46 -5.34 2.87 10.64
C ASP A 46 -5.96 2.17 9.43
N LEU A 47 -5.82 0.85 9.38
CA LEU A 47 -6.35 -0.01 8.34
C LEU A 47 -7.49 -0.86 8.90
N MET A 48 -8.65 -0.84 8.24
CA MET A 48 -9.76 -1.73 8.55
C MET A 48 -10.21 -2.50 7.31
N GLU A 49 -10.27 -3.83 7.40
CA GLU A 49 -10.67 -4.70 6.29
C GLU A 49 -11.77 -5.71 6.72
N ASP A 50 -12.63 -6.06 5.78
CA ASP A 50 -13.60 -7.14 5.89
C ASP A 50 -13.00 -8.47 5.41
N CYS A 51 -12.37 -9.20 6.33
CA CYS A 51 -11.84 -10.56 6.10
C CYS A 51 -12.88 -11.68 6.34
N GLY A 52 -14.15 -11.32 6.51
CA GLY A 52 -15.18 -12.27 6.89
C GLY A 52 -15.01 -12.83 8.31
N GLN A 53 -15.15 -14.14 8.46
CA GLN A 53 -14.69 -14.85 9.66
C GLN A 53 -13.28 -15.38 9.40
N SER A 54 -12.29 -14.63 9.90
CA SER A 54 -10.87 -15.00 9.82
C SER A 54 -10.65 -16.44 10.33
N MET A 55 -9.89 -17.22 9.55
CA MET A 55 -9.52 -18.59 9.92
C MET A 55 -8.35 -18.59 10.91
N SER A 56 -7.40 -17.67 10.71
CA SER A 56 -6.23 -17.49 11.57
C SER A 56 -5.94 -15.98 11.67
N PRO A 57 -6.42 -15.31 12.73
CA PRO A 57 -6.32 -13.85 12.83
C PRO A 57 -4.89 -13.33 12.75
N GLU A 58 -3.92 -14.05 13.32
CA GLU A 58 -2.51 -13.65 13.32
C GLU A 58 -1.90 -13.70 11.92
N VAL A 59 -2.27 -14.71 11.13
CA VAL A 59 -1.82 -14.84 9.73
C VAL A 59 -2.46 -13.77 8.87
N ASP A 60 -3.76 -13.52 9.06
CA ASP A 60 -4.49 -12.52 8.29
C ASP A 60 -3.97 -11.10 8.60
N ILE A 61 -3.63 -10.80 9.86
CA ILE A 61 -2.96 -9.53 10.22
C ILE A 61 -1.63 -9.42 9.48
N GLY A 62 -0.79 -10.46 9.53
CA GLY A 62 0.51 -10.44 8.84
C GLY A 62 0.39 -10.30 7.32
N GLN A 63 -0.66 -10.86 6.71
CA GLN A 63 -0.98 -10.64 5.30
C GLN A 63 -1.34 -9.19 5.03
N ALA A 64 -2.21 -8.60 5.85
CA ALA A 64 -2.63 -7.21 5.68
C ALA A 64 -1.46 -6.23 5.85
N GLU A 65 -0.62 -6.42 6.85
CA GLU A 65 0.59 -5.62 7.07
C GLU A 65 1.58 -5.78 5.90
N GLY A 66 1.86 -7.01 5.48
CA GLY A 66 2.80 -7.29 4.40
C GLY A 66 2.33 -6.72 3.06
N ALA A 67 1.06 -6.88 2.74
CA ALA A 67 0.47 -6.34 1.52
C ALA A 67 0.43 -4.82 1.51
N PHE A 68 0.07 -4.20 2.64
CA PHE A 68 0.15 -2.76 2.80
C PHE A 68 1.57 -2.23 2.58
N MET A 69 2.59 -2.89 3.15
CA MET A 69 3.99 -2.51 2.96
C MET A 69 4.47 -2.71 1.51
N MET A 70 4.04 -3.78 0.82
CA MET A 70 4.33 -3.93 -0.62
C MET A 70 3.71 -2.79 -1.44
N GLY A 71 2.47 -2.44 -1.15
CA GLY A 71 1.81 -1.31 -1.79
C GLY A 71 2.47 0.02 -1.45
N LEU A 72 2.94 0.21 -0.22
CA LEU A 72 3.68 1.41 0.18
C LEU A 72 4.90 1.60 -0.73
N GLY A 73 5.70 0.55 -0.90
CA GLY A 73 6.85 0.56 -1.81
C GLY A 73 6.46 0.96 -3.23
N TYR A 74 5.43 0.31 -3.77
CA TYR A 74 4.88 0.62 -5.09
C TYR A 74 4.50 2.09 -5.27
N PHE A 75 3.89 2.71 -4.25
CA PHE A 75 3.46 4.11 -4.35
C PHE A 75 4.55 5.13 -4.02
N THR A 76 5.64 4.78 -3.33
CA THR A 76 6.61 5.77 -2.83
C THR A 76 8.05 5.57 -3.27
N SER A 77 8.60 4.36 -3.17
CA SER A 77 10.06 4.14 -3.30
C SER A 77 10.47 3.23 -4.45
N GLU A 78 9.61 2.31 -4.87
CA GLU A 78 9.92 1.28 -5.87
C GLU A 78 9.73 1.82 -7.28
N GLU A 79 10.73 2.54 -7.78
CA GLU A 79 10.81 2.98 -9.17
C GLU A 79 11.54 1.96 -10.04
N ILE A 80 11.12 1.76 -11.28
CA ILE A 80 11.84 0.96 -12.28
C ILE A 80 12.29 1.88 -13.40
N THR A 81 13.60 1.97 -13.60
CA THR A 81 14.21 2.87 -14.59
C THR A 81 14.80 2.07 -15.75
N PHE A 82 14.50 2.50 -16.98
CA PHE A 82 14.99 1.89 -18.21
C PHE A 82 15.90 2.84 -18.98
N ASP A 83 16.89 2.28 -19.65
CA ASP A 83 17.73 2.98 -20.60
C ASP A 83 16.90 3.36 -21.84
N PRO A 84 16.87 4.65 -22.25
CA PRO A 84 16.00 5.11 -23.32
C PRO A 84 16.40 4.60 -24.72
N ASP A 85 17.68 4.28 -24.94
CA ASP A 85 18.18 3.86 -26.25
C ASP A 85 18.09 2.35 -26.43
N THR A 86 18.34 1.59 -25.36
CA THR A 86 18.44 0.12 -25.40
C THR A 86 17.23 -0.60 -24.79
N GLY A 87 16.41 0.10 -23.98
CA GLY A 87 15.30 -0.49 -23.22
C GLY A 87 15.75 -1.38 -22.05
N SER A 88 17.04 -1.38 -21.71
CA SER A 88 17.58 -2.23 -20.64
C SER A 88 17.24 -1.67 -19.26
N MET A 89 16.94 -2.54 -18.28
CA MET A 89 16.67 -2.13 -16.91
C MET A 89 17.94 -1.67 -16.19
N LEU A 90 17.97 -0.41 -15.79
CA LEU A 90 19.14 0.21 -15.13
C LEU A 90 19.25 -0.21 -13.66
N ASN A 91 18.14 -0.43 -12.98
CA ASN A 91 18.10 -0.70 -11.54
C ASN A 91 17.75 -2.15 -11.18
N HIS A 92 18.36 -3.11 -11.88
CA HIS A 92 18.11 -4.56 -11.72
C HIS A 92 18.74 -5.21 -10.48
N ARG A 93 19.13 -4.44 -9.45
CA ARG A 93 19.82 -4.96 -8.25
C ARG A 93 19.27 -4.34 -6.98
N THR A 94 19.39 -5.03 -5.84
CA THR A 94 18.97 -4.53 -4.52
C THR A 94 19.69 -3.25 -4.07
N TRP A 95 20.87 -2.95 -4.65
CA TRP A 95 21.55 -1.69 -4.38
C TRP A 95 20.88 -0.50 -5.06
N THR A 96 20.17 -0.72 -6.17
CA THR A 96 19.58 0.32 -7.01
C THR A 96 18.05 0.34 -6.98
N TYR A 97 17.41 -0.79 -6.70
CA TYR A 97 15.98 -0.91 -6.44
C TYR A 97 15.72 -1.00 -4.93
N LYS A 98 14.86 -0.13 -4.39
CA LYS A 98 14.67 0.07 -2.95
C LYS A 98 13.25 -0.29 -2.49
N PRO A 99 13.02 -1.56 -2.11
CA PRO A 99 11.80 -1.91 -1.40
C PRO A 99 11.79 -1.28 0.00
N PRO A 100 10.62 -1.10 0.61
CA PRO A 100 10.49 -0.60 1.97
C PRO A 100 11.31 -1.41 2.98
N GLY A 101 12.07 -0.70 3.81
CA GLY A 101 12.82 -1.25 4.93
C GLY A 101 12.13 -0.99 6.26
N ALA A 102 12.81 -1.37 7.35
CA ALA A 102 12.28 -1.24 8.70
C ALA A 102 11.99 0.21 9.14
N LYS A 103 12.65 1.20 8.52
CA LYS A 103 12.45 2.63 8.82
C LYS A 103 11.28 3.26 8.06
N ASP A 104 10.77 2.57 7.05
CA ASP A 104 9.67 3.05 6.21
C ASP A 104 8.30 2.58 6.74
N ILE A 105 8.31 1.70 7.75
CA ILE A 105 7.10 1.22 8.44
C ILE A 105 6.43 2.39 9.18
N PRO A 106 5.09 2.51 9.15
CA PRO A 106 4.38 3.51 9.95
C PRO A 106 4.75 3.42 11.43
N GLN A 107 4.99 4.57 12.08
CA GLN A 107 5.37 4.59 13.50
C GLN A 107 4.27 4.01 14.39
N ASP A 108 3.01 4.27 14.06
CA ASP A 108 1.82 3.68 14.66
C ASP A 108 1.00 2.97 13.57
N PHE A 109 1.14 1.65 13.46
CA PHE A 109 0.41 0.84 12.48
C PHE A 109 -0.66 -0.02 13.15
N ARG A 110 -1.92 0.24 12.81
CA ARG A 110 -3.08 -0.41 13.43
C ARG A 110 -3.91 -1.12 12.37
N VAL A 111 -4.03 -2.43 12.50
CA VAL A 111 -4.85 -3.27 11.62
C VAL A 111 -6.06 -3.78 12.38
N TYR A 112 -7.24 -3.57 11.80
CA TYR A 112 -8.53 -3.98 12.34
C TYR A 112 -9.29 -4.84 11.34
N PHE A 113 -9.95 -5.88 11.84
CA PHE A 113 -10.90 -6.64 11.04
C PHE A 113 -12.34 -6.35 11.43
N LYS A 114 -13.19 -6.21 10.42
CA LYS A 114 -14.61 -5.97 10.60
C LYS A 114 -15.26 -7.15 11.32
N LYS A 115 -15.77 -6.90 12.53
CA LYS A 115 -16.47 -7.91 13.33
C LYS A 115 -17.84 -8.23 12.75
N ASN A 116 -18.31 -9.47 12.97
CA ASN A 116 -19.65 -9.92 12.61
C ASN A 116 -20.00 -9.80 11.10
N ALA A 117 -19.04 -10.08 10.22
CA ALA A 117 -19.21 -10.01 8.77
C ALA A 117 -19.06 -11.36 8.05
N PRO A 118 -19.76 -12.44 8.48
CA PRO A 118 -19.53 -13.77 7.91
C PRO A 118 -19.80 -13.83 6.39
N ASN A 119 -18.90 -14.45 5.63
CA ASN A 119 -19.10 -14.71 4.21
C ASN A 119 -19.82 -16.05 4.01
N PRO A 120 -21.08 -16.10 3.56
CA PRO A 120 -21.81 -17.37 3.38
C PRO A 120 -21.20 -18.29 2.31
N PHE A 121 -20.34 -17.78 1.43
CA PHE A 121 -19.75 -18.53 0.33
C PHE A 121 -18.31 -18.97 0.60
N GLY A 122 -17.64 -18.34 1.57
CA GLY A 122 -16.26 -18.64 1.92
C GLY A 122 -16.13 -19.91 2.76
N ILE A 123 -15.00 -20.60 2.62
CA ILE A 123 -14.65 -21.73 3.48
C ILE A 123 -14.57 -21.23 4.93
N LEU A 124 -15.29 -21.86 5.84
CA LEU A 124 -15.42 -21.43 7.24
C LEU A 124 -15.88 -19.97 7.41
N LYS A 125 -16.62 -19.46 6.42
CA LYS A 125 -17.11 -18.08 6.34
C LYS A 125 -16.03 -17.00 6.19
N SER A 126 -14.84 -17.38 5.72
CA SER A 126 -13.70 -16.48 5.50
C SER A 126 -13.79 -15.67 4.19
N LYS A 127 -12.95 -14.65 4.08
CA LYS A 127 -12.62 -13.95 2.84
C LYS A 127 -11.09 -13.92 2.68
N ALA A 128 -10.62 -13.74 1.45
CA ALA A 128 -9.20 -13.52 1.20
C ALA A 128 -8.76 -12.14 1.73
N THR A 129 -7.52 -12.04 2.22
CA THR A 129 -6.94 -10.83 2.85
C THR A 129 -5.58 -10.45 2.26
N GLY A 130 -5.05 -11.23 1.31
CA GLY A 130 -3.69 -11.02 0.78
C GLY A 130 -3.56 -9.78 -0.10
N GLU A 131 -4.38 -9.64 -1.13
CA GLU A 131 -4.24 -8.57 -2.13
C GLU A 131 -4.91 -7.23 -1.75
N PRO A 132 -6.09 -7.18 -1.09
CA PRO A 132 -6.81 -5.92 -0.88
C PRO A 132 -6.01 -4.83 -0.13
N PRO A 133 -5.24 -5.14 0.93
CA PRO A 133 -4.48 -4.14 1.67
C PRO A 133 -3.38 -3.44 0.86
N LEU A 134 -2.89 -4.06 -0.23
CA LEU A 134 -1.96 -3.42 -1.17
C LEU A 134 -2.58 -2.20 -1.84
N CYS A 135 -3.83 -2.29 -2.30
CA CYS A 135 -4.52 -1.15 -2.89
C CYS A 135 -4.79 -0.04 -1.87
N MET A 136 -4.96 -0.42 -0.59
CA MET A 136 -5.30 0.49 0.50
C MET A 136 -4.12 1.38 0.94
N SER A 137 -2.89 1.01 0.59
CA SER A 137 -1.69 1.85 0.80
C SER A 137 -1.66 3.10 -0.09
N ALA A 138 -2.51 3.19 -1.12
CA ALA A 138 -2.69 4.41 -1.92
C ALA A 138 -3.05 5.62 -1.06
N SER A 139 -3.65 5.41 0.11
CA SER A 139 -3.90 6.43 1.13
C SER A 139 -2.65 7.23 1.51
N VAL A 140 -1.46 6.60 1.54
CA VAL A 140 -0.19 7.28 1.82
C VAL A 140 0.18 8.25 0.70
N ALA A 141 0.03 7.85 -0.56
CA ALA A 141 0.28 8.73 -1.70
C ALA A 141 -0.64 9.97 -1.65
N PHE A 142 -1.93 9.78 -1.36
CA PHE A 142 -2.85 10.90 -1.20
C PHE A 142 -2.46 11.81 -0.03
N ALA A 143 -2.07 11.25 1.12
CA ALA A 143 -1.62 12.04 2.26
C ALA A 143 -0.35 12.87 1.94
N ILE A 144 0.60 12.30 1.19
CA ILE A 144 1.80 13.04 0.74
C ILE A 144 1.40 14.17 -0.21
N ARG A 145 0.47 13.92 -1.15
CA ARG A 145 -0.02 14.95 -2.08
C ARG A 145 -0.66 16.12 -1.33
N GLU A 146 -1.50 15.82 -0.34
CA GLU A 146 -2.13 16.84 0.51
C GLU A 146 -1.08 17.66 1.29
N ALA A 147 -0.05 17.00 1.84
CA ALA A 147 1.05 17.70 2.52
C ALA A 147 1.81 18.66 1.57
N VAL A 148 2.11 18.20 0.35
CA VAL A 148 2.74 19.03 -0.70
C VAL A 148 1.84 20.20 -1.11
N MET A 149 0.54 19.97 -1.27
CA MET A 149 -0.43 21.03 -1.60
C MET A 149 -0.56 22.07 -0.48
N ALA A 150 -0.57 21.63 0.78
CA ALA A 150 -0.59 22.51 1.94
C ALA A 150 0.67 23.39 1.97
N ALA A 151 1.85 22.82 1.75
CA ALA A 151 3.10 23.57 1.64
C ALA A 151 3.01 24.60 0.51
N ARG A 152 2.56 24.19 -0.69
CA ARG A 152 2.37 25.08 -1.86
C ARG A 152 1.53 26.30 -1.56
N LYS A 153 0.41 26.08 -0.87
CA LYS A 153 -0.50 27.14 -0.45
C LYS A 153 0.16 28.10 0.54
N GLU A 154 0.95 27.60 1.48
CA GLU A 154 1.67 28.42 2.46
C GLU A 154 2.69 29.36 1.79
N ALA A 155 3.39 28.90 0.75
CA ALA A 155 4.32 29.76 0.02
C ALA A 155 3.67 30.63 -1.07
N GLY A 156 2.36 30.81 -1.02
CA GLY A 156 1.63 31.75 -1.86
C GLY A 156 1.31 31.27 -3.28
N LYS A 157 1.53 29.99 -3.61
CA LYS A 157 1.03 29.40 -4.86
C LYS A 157 -0.42 28.96 -4.66
N THR A 158 -1.36 29.85 -4.97
CA THR A 158 -2.81 29.60 -4.85
C THR A 158 -3.48 29.24 -6.18
N ASP A 159 -2.73 29.20 -7.28
CA ASP A 159 -3.31 29.15 -8.63
C ASP A 159 -3.65 27.72 -9.10
N GLU A 160 -3.33 26.69 -8.31
CA GLU A 160 -3.55 25.29 -8.67
C GLU A 160 -4.25 24.52 -7.55
N ASP A 161 -5.48 24.09 -7.79
CA ASP A 161 -6.24 23.21 -6.89
C ASP A 161 -5.73 21.76 -6.89
N TRP A 162 -4.85 21.40 -7.84
CA TRP A 162 -4.31 20.06 -8.00
C TRP A 162 -2.88 20.10 -8.51
N VAL A 163 -1.98 19.40 -7.82
CA VAL A 163 -0.59 19.23 -8.27
C VAL A 163 -0.51 17.91 -8.99
N ASP A 164 -0.08 17.89 -10.26
CA ASP A 164 0.15 16.63 -10.96
C ASP A 164 1.48 16.01 -10.52
N MET A 165 1.44 14.74 -10.12
CA MET A 165 2.57 14.00 -9.55
C MET A 165 2.44 12.55 -9.97
N ASP A 166 3.41 12.10 -10.75
CA ASP A 166 3.51 10.72 -11.20
C ASP A 166 3.97 9.81 -10.06
N LEU A 167 3.40 8.60 -10.02
CA LEU A 167 3.87 7.51 -9.17
C LEU A 167 5.18 6.92 -9.71
N PRO A 168 6.07 6.42 -8.83
CA PRO A 168 6.01 6.50 -7.37
C PRO A 168 6.38 7.89 -6.84
N PHE A 169 5.91 8.24 -5.64
CA PHE A 169 6.18 9.50 -4.95
C PHE A 169 7.56 9.45 -4.29
N THR A 170 8.60 9.46 -5.12
CA THR A 170 9.98 9.48 -4.65
C THR A 170 10.30 10.81 -3.97
N VAL A 171 11.32 10.78 -3.11
CA VAL A 171 11.85 11.97 -2.43
C VAL A 171 12.15 13.10 -3.43
N GLU A 172 12.73 12.78 -4.59
CA GLU A 172 13.01 13.75 -5.65
C GLU A 172 11.72 14.39 -6.19
N ARG A 173 10.70 13.58 -6.50
CA ARG A 173 9.42 14.10 -7.05
C ARG A 173 8.68 14.92 -6.01
N ILE A 174 8.68 14.50 -4.74
CA ILE A 174 8.09 15.28 -3.64
C ILE A 174 8.83 16.62 -3.52
N TRP A 175 10.16 16.62 -3.52
CA TRP A 175 10.98 17.82 -3.41
C TRP A 175 10.75 18.80 -4.57
N LEU A 176 10.75 18.31 -5.82
CA LEU A 176 10.51 19.14 -7.00
C LEU A 176 9.12 19.79 -7.00
N ASN A 177 8.11 19.10 -6.44
CA ASN A 177 6.74 19.60 -6.37
C ASN A 177 6.43 20.42 -5.10
N GLY A 178 7.24 20.26 -4.06
CA GLY A 178 7.07 20.84 -2.72
C GLY A 178 7.30 22.33 -2.57
N LEU A 179 7.83 23.04 -3.60
CA LEU A 179 8.15 24.49 -3.69
C LEU A 179 9.64 24.88 -3.70
N ALA A 180 10.50 24.19 -4.44
CA ALA A 180 11.83 24.75 -4.73
C ALA A 180 11.76 25.92 -5.75
N CYS A 181 11.07 27.02 -5.41
CA CYS A 181 11.36 28.29 -6.07
C CYS A 181 12.74 28.72 -5.56
N ARG A 182 13.73 28.71 -6.44
CA ARG A 182 15.14 29.06 -6.14
C ARG A 182 15.28 30.38 -5.36
N GLU A 183 14.33 31.29 -5.52
CA GLU A 183 14.24 32.60 -4.87
C GLU A 183 13.97 32.54 -3.36
N MET A 184 13.40 31.46 -2.82
CA MET A 184 13.16 31.30 -1.37
C MET A 184 14.42 30.87 -0.59
N TYR A 185 15.49 30.47 -1.28
CA TYR A 185 16.76 30.00 -0.67
C TYR A 185 17.89 31.03 -0.72
N THR A 186 17.68 32.15 -1.39
CA THR A 186 18.61 33.27 -1.41
C THR A 186 18.28 34.24 -0.27
N ILE A 187 19.17 34.30 0.71
CA ILE A 187 19.22 35.34 1.76
C ILE A 187 19.59 36.68 1.13
#